data_AF-A0A7V8VKQ4-F1
#
_entry.id   AF-A0A7V8VKQ4-F1
#
_cell.length_a   1.000
_cell.length_b   1.000
_cell.length_c   1.000
_cell.angle_alpha   90.00
_cell.angle_beta   90.00
_cell.angle_gamma   90.00
#
_symmetry.space_group_name_H-M   'P 1'
#
loop_
_entity.id
_entity.type
_entity.pdbx_description
1 polymer ?
#
loop_
_entity_poly.entity_id
_entity_poly.type
_entity_poly.pdbx_seq_one_letter_code
_entity_poly.pdbx_strand_id
1 'polypeptide(L)'
;MNLFCVGLSHHTANVETRERYARTDNEALCETLGCTEALLLSTCNRVEVYGVAERAIENARLAQYLTVSNSAASEGLDAFYRYESEACVQHLFRVACGLDSMVVGETEVLGQTKQAYETARRLGGAGPLLHRLFQGAFRVAKQVRTYTDITRGAVSIGSVAVDLAGKIFGELTRRKVLVLGAGETSERTARALMSRGVTDLRVTNRSRERAERLAALVGGRAVPFTAWENECREIDILISSTAAEEPLLTREKLAPVLRERWERPLFIIDIAVPRDVAPDVNELEGVFLYDIDSLQSIAEQSLALRRQQVAAGEQIIATHVAEFGRWLRREEGSSRRGSNVGPAVIAEPPLRISES
;
A
#
# COMPACT_ATOMS: atom_id res chain seq x y z
N MET A 1 -14.54 -26.55 9.32
CA MET A 1 -13.41 -25.62 9.12
C MET A 1 -13.99 -24.28 8.78
N ASN A 2 -13.66 -23.23 9.53
CA ASN A 2 -14.17 -21.87 9.33
C ASN A 2 -13.03 -20.98 8.85
N LEU A 3 -13.18 -20.41 7.65
CA LEU A 3 -12.27 -19.41 7.10
C LEU A 3 -12.67 -18.03 7.65
N PHE A 4 -11.74 -17.31 8.23
CA PHE A 4 -12.01 -15.99 8.82
C PHE A 4 -10.88 -15.00 8.58
N CYS A 5 -11.23 -13.72 8.69
CA CYS A 5 -10.33 -12.59 8.83
C CYS A 5 -10.77 -11.80 10.07
N VAL A 6 -9.83 -11.47 10.95
CA VAL A 6 -10.05 -10.57 12.08
C VAL A 6 -8.94 -9.55 12.11
N GLY A 7 -9.29 -8.28 12.27
CA GLY A 7 -8.30 -7.23 12.28
C GLY A 7 -8.89 -5.86 12.48
N LEU A 8 -8.04 -4.87 12.30
CA LEU A 8 -8.35 -3.45 12.39
C LEU A 8 -7.67 -2.71 11.25
N SER A 9 -8.23 -1.58 10.84
CA SER A 9 -7.72 -0.81 9.71
C SER A 9 -7.87 0.69 9.93
N HIS A 10 -7.37 1.49 9.00
CA HIS A 10 -7.59 2.94 8.95
C HIS A 10 -9.07 3.37 8.98
N HIS A 11 -10.00 2.48 8.63
CA HIS A 11 -11.44 2.76 8.72
C HIS A 11 -11.98 2.64 10.14
N THR A 12 -11.38 1.80 10.98
CA THR A 12 -11.92 1.47 12.31
C THR A 12 -11.05 1.95 13.46
N ALA A 13 -9.79 2.31 13.20
CA ALA A 13 -8.81 2.71 14.20
C ALA A 13 -7.91 3.85 13.71
N ASN A 14 -7.63 4.80 14.60
CA ASN A 14 -6.60 5.83 14.39
C ASN A 14 -5.19 5.21 14.43
N VAL A 15 -4.18 5.96 13.99
CA VAL A 15 -2.78 5.49 13.90
C VAL A 15 -2.28 4.93 15.24
N GLU A 16 -2.49 5.67 16.34
CA GLU A 16 -2.07 5.27 17.69
C GLU A 16 -2.65 3.92 18.12
N THR A 17 -3.93 3.66 17.82
CA THR A 17 -4.55 2.36 18.12
C THR A 17 -3.95 1.25 17.25
N ARG A 18 -3.67 1.50 15.97
CA ARG A 18 -3.07 0.49 15.09
C ARG A 18 -1.65 0.12 15.50
N GLU A 19 -0.85 1.09 15.93
CA GLU A 19 0.54 0.86 16.37
C GLU A 19 0.62 -0.09 17.58
N ARG A 20 -0.35 -0.03 18.50
CA ARG A 20 -0.43 -0.95 19.65
C ARG A 20 -0.57 -2.43 19.23
N TYR A 21 -1.12 -2.68 18.05
CA TYR A 21 -1.36 -4.03 17.51
C TYR A 21 -0.47 -4.39 16.32
N ALA A 22 0.46 -3.52 15.91
CA ALA A 22 1.29 -3.69 14.70
C ALA A 22 2.41 -4.74 14.89
N ARG A 23 2.06 -5.95 15.31
CA ARG A 23 2.97 -7.07 15.47
C ARG A 23 3.60 -7.44 14.12
N THR A 24 4.88 -7.77 14.16
CA THR A 24 5.65 -8.24 13.01
C THR A 24 6.11 -9.70 13.14
N ASP A 25 6.01 -10.26 14.36
CA ASP A 25 6.33 -11.65 14.64
C ASP A 25 5.17 -12.58 14.21
N ASN A 26 5.55 -13.64 13.52
CA ASN A 26 4.66 -14.65 12.93
C ASN A 26 4.95 -16.06 13.45
N GLU A 27 5.91 -16.22 14.36
CA GLU A 27 6.27 -17.52 14.92
C GLU A 27 5.12 -18.09 15.76
N ALA A 28 4.88 -19.39 15.61
CA ALA A 28 3.85 -20.15 16.34
C ALA A 28 2.42 -19.56 16.27
N LEU A 29 2.08 -18.76 15.25
CA LEU A 29 0.76 -18.13 15.09
C LEU A 29 -0.39 -19.15 15.11
N CYS A 30 -0.23 -20.27 14.39
CA CYS A 30 -1.22 -21.34 14.34
C CYS A 30 -1.41 -22.00 15.72
N GLU A 31 -0.32 -22.37 16.39
CA GLU A 31 -0.34 -23.04 17.69
C GLU A 31 -0.96 -22.15 18.77
N THR A 32 -0.57 -20.87 18.81
CA THR A 32 -1.03 -19.92 19.82
C THR A 32 -2.53 -19.63 19.71
N LEU A 33 -3.03 -19.53 18.48
CA LEU A 33 -4.44 -19.24 18.20
C LEU A 33 -5.31 -20.50 18.12
N GLY A 34 -4.72 -21.69 17.98
CA GLY A 34 -5.46 -22.93 17.74
C GLY A 34 -6.05 -23.01 16.32
N CYS A 35 -5.36 -22.42 15.34
CA CYS A 35 -5.72 -22.48 13.93
C CYS A 35 -5.03 -23.66 13.24
N THR A 36 -5.67 -24.24 12.22
CA THR A 36 -5.01 -25.17 11.30
C THR A 36 -4.13 -24.44 10.29
N GLU A 37 -4.52 -23.22 9.91
CA GLU A 37 -3.77 -22.34 9.02
C GLU A 37 -3.92 -20.90 9.53
N ALA A 38 -2.85 -20.10 9.51
CA ALA A 38 -2.90 -18.70 9.92
C ALA A 38 -1.82 -17.86 9.23
N LEU A 39 -2.17 -16.61 8.93
CA LEU A 39 -1.31 -15.62 8.29
C LEU A 39 -1.64 -14.23 8.86
N LEU A 40 -0.60 -13.48 9.21
CA LEU A 40 -0.69 -12.09 9.64
C LEU A 40 -0.32 -11.14 8.49
N LEU A 41 -1.19 -10.18 8.21
CA LEU A 41 -0.94 -9.05 7.33
C LEU A 41 -0.87 -7.79 8.18
N SER A 42 0.34 -7.29 8.38
CA SER A 42 0.62 -6.07 9.15
C SER A 42 1.22 -5.01 8.23
N THR A 43 0.57 -3.85 8.18
CA THR A 43 0.95 -2.69 7.34
C THR A 43 0.74 -1.42 8.16
N CYS A 44 1.15 -0.26 7.64
CA CYS A 44 0.82 1.03 8.27
C CYS A 44 -0.69 1.31 8.35
N ASN A 45 -1.51 0.64 7.53
CA ASN A 45 -2.94 0.92 7.41
C ASN A 45 -3.87 -0.16 7.94
N ARG A 46 -3.36 -1.34 8.27
CA ARG A 46 -4.14 -2.48 8.77
C ARG A 46 -3.26 -3.52 9.47
N VAL A 47 -3.86 -4.19 10.43
CA VAL A 47 -3.34 -5.41 11.07
C VAL A 47 -4.45 -6.45 11.02
N GLU A 48 -4.22 -7.53 10.28
CA GLU A 48 -5.22 -8.56 10.01
C GLU A 48 -4.65 -9.96 10.15
N VAL A 49 -5.39 -10.84 10.82
CA VAL A 49 -5.13 -12.29 10.84
C VAL A 49 -6.13 -12.97 9.94
N TYR A 50 -5.62 -13.65 8.91
CA TYR A 50 -6.38 -14.59 8.10
C TYR A 50 -6.14 -15.99 8.64
N GLY A 51 -7.20 -16.74 8.93
CA GLY A 51 -7.07 -18.04 9.54
C GLY A 51 -8.13 -19.05 9.12
N VAL A 52 -7.79 -20.32 9.32
CA VAL A 52 -8.69 -21.46 9.24
C VAL A 52 -8.67 -22.15 10.60
N ALA A 53 -9.84 -22.30 11.21
CA ALA A 53 -9.98 -22.99 12.49
C ALA A 53 -11.17 -23.95 12.49
N GLU A 54 -11.12 -24.99 13.30
CA GLU A 54 -12.27 -25.88 13.50
C GLU A 54 -13.36 -25.26 14.36
N ARG A 55 -12.94 -24.47 15.37
CA ARG A 55 -13.80 -23.73 16.28
C ARG A 55 -13.63 -22.24 16.06
N ALA A 56 -14.68 -21.47 16.31
CA ALA A 56 -14.59 -20.02 16.26
C ALA A 56 -13.60 -19.51 17.30
N ILE A 57 -12.74 -18.57 16.89
CA ILE A 57 -11.77 -17.90 17.76
C ILE A 57 -12.32 -16.53 18.11
N GLU A 58 -12.37 -16.22 19.40
CA GLU A 58 -12.86 -14.93 19.90
C GLU A 58 -11.90 -13.80 19.55
N ASN A 59 -12.46 -12.64 19.21
CA ASN A 59 -11.68 -11.44 18.88
C ASN A 59 -10.74 -11.02 20.02
N ALA A 60 -11.16 -11.21 21.28
CA ALA A 60 -10.34 -10.89 22.45
C ALA A 60 -9.02 -11.69 22.48
N ARG A 61 -9.06 -12.99 22.13
CA ARG A 61 -7.87 -13.83 22.06
C ARG A 61 -6.93 -13.40 20.93
N LEU A 62 -7.48 -13.00 19.80
CA LEU A 62 -6.71 -12.48 18.66
C LEU A 62 -6.09 -11.11 18.99
N ALA A 63 -6.84 -10.20 19.60
CA ALA A 63 -6.35 -8.90 20.03
C ALA A 63 -5.24 -9.04 21.09
N GLN A 64 -5.40 -9.95 22.05
CA GLN A 64 -4.37 -10.25 23.03
C GLN A 64 -3.09 -10.76 22.37
N TYR A 65 -3.21 -11.64 21.38
CA TYR A 65 -2.05 -12.09 20.60
C TYR A 65 -1.41 -10.93 19.83
N LEU A 66 -2.19 -10.05 19.20
CA LEU A 66 -1.64 -8.98 18.38
C LEU A 66 -1.04 -7.82 19.19
N THR A 67 -1.34 -7.72 20.48
CA THR A 67 -0.86 -6.64 21.34
C THR A 67 0.67 -6.69 21.46
N VAL A 68 1.33 -5.55 21.22
CA VAL A 68 2.81 -5.40 21.30
C VAL A 68 3.22 -4.50 22.47
N SER A 69 2.36 -3.60 22.92
CA SER A 69 2.59 -2.71 24.07
C SER A 69 2.08 -3.31 25.39
N ASN A 70 2.74 -3.01 26.51
CA ASN A 70 2.31 -3.42 27.87
C ASN A 70 1.01 -2.73 28.37
N SER A 71 0.28 -2.04 27.49
CA SER A 71 -1.02 -1.46 27.81
C SER A 71 -2.10 -2.55 27.82
N ALA A 72 -3.08 -2.40 28.71
CA ALA A 72 -4.11 -3.41 28.95
C ALA A 72 -4.78 -3.86 27.64
N ALA A 73 -4.74 -5.17 27.36
CA ALA A 73 -5.22 -5.81 26.13
C ALA A 73 -6.73 -5.59 25.81
N SER A 74 -7.46 -4.85 26.65
CA SER A 74 -8.88 -4.55 26.52
C SER A 74 -9.21 -3.21 25.85
N GLU A 75 -8.27 -2.27 25.75
CA GLU A 75 -8.53 -0.98 25.11
C GLU A 75 -8.48 -1.10 23.58
N GLY A 76 -9.61 -0.84 22.90
CA GLY A 76 -9.66 -0.83 21.43
C GLY A 76 -10.23 -2.10 20.79
N LEU A 77 -10.80 -3.03 21.58
CA LEU A 77 -11.49 -4.22 21.05
C LEU A 77 -12.66 -3.87 20.11
N ASP A 78 -13.34 -2.74 20.36
CA ASP A 78 -14.44 -2.25 19.51
C ASP A 78 -14.00 -1.87 18.09
N ALA A 79 -12.69 -1.67 17.87
CA ALA A 79 -12.14 -1.35 16.56
C ALA A 79 -11.88 -2.59 15.69
N PHE A 80 -11.97 -3.80 16.25
CA PHE A 80 -11.76 -5.04 15.51
C PHE A 80 -13.02 -5.44 14.73
N TYR A 81 -12.87 -5.63 13.42
CA TYR A 81 -13.87 -6.27 12.59
C TYR A 81 -13.57 -7.77 12.42
N ARG A 82 -14.62 -8.52 12.10
CA ARG A 82 -14.55 -9.94 11.76
C ARG A 82 -15.31 -10.22 10.47
N TYR A 83 -14.65 -10.91 9.55
CA TYR A 83 -15.25 -11.45 8.33
C TYR A 83 -15.10 -12.96 8.30
N GLU A 84 -16.13 -13.67 7.84
CA GLU A 84 -16.13 -15.13 7.74
C GLU A 84 -16.51 -15.58 6.34
N SER A 85 -16.01 -16.75 5.94
CA SER A 85 -16.36 -17.42 4.69
C SER A 85 -16.26 -16.47 3.47
N GLU A 86 -17.33 -16.28 2.70
CA GLU A 86 -17.32 -15.42 1.50
C GLU A 86 -16.97 -13.96 1.80
N ALA A 87 -17.35 -13.43 2.97
CA ALA A 87 -16.99 -12.06 3.36
C ALA A 87 -15.47 -11.93 3.60
N CYS A 88 -14.82 -12.95 4.18
CA CYS A 88 -13.37 -13.00 4.33
C CYS A 88 -12.67 -13.00 2.96
N VAL A 89 -13.20 -13.79 2.01
CA VAL A 89 -12.68 -13.86 0.63
C VAL A 89 -12.82 -12.50 -0.06
N GLN A 90 -14.00 -11.89 0.01
CA GLN A 90 -14.27 -10.59 -0.60
C GLN A 90 -13.36 -9.51 -0.02
N HIS A 91 -13.20 -9.50 1.31
CA HIS A 91 -12.31 -8.56 2.01
C HIS A 91 -10.87 -8.67 1.49
N LEU A 92 -10.29 -9.88 1.50
CA LEU A 92 -8.92 -10.06 1.00
C LEU A 92 -8.77 -9.63 -0.46
N PHE A 93 -9.76 -9.93 -1.31
CA PHE A 93 -9.69 -9.57 -2.73
C PHE A 93 -9.72 -8.05 -2.90
N ARG A 94 -10.57 -7.34 -2.14
CA ARG A 94 -10.59 -5.87 -2.12
C ARG A 94 -9.26 -5.29 -1.64
N VAL A 95 -8.71 -5.82 -0.55
CA VAL A 95 -7.40 -5.40 0.00
C VAL A 95 -6.29 -5.62 -1.04
N ALA A 96 -6.17 -6.80 -1.62
CA ALA A 96 -5.13 -7.11 -2.61
C ALA A 96 -5.27 -6.27 -3.91
N CYS A 97 -6.48 -5.84 -4.26
CA CYS A 97 -6.73 -4.94 -5.39
C CYS A 97 -6.47 -3.47 -5.06
N GLY A 98 -6.22 -3.11 -3.80
CA GLY A 98 -6.07 -1.73 -3.34
C GLY A 98 -7.40 -0.96 -3.25
N LEU A 99 -8.56 -1.63 -3.38
CA LEU A 99 -9.87 -0.98 -3.29
C LEU A 99 -10.24 -0.57 -1.86
N ASP A 100 -9.57 -1.18 -0.88
CA ASP A 100 -9.72 -0.90 0.56
C ASP A 100 -8.52 -0.10 1.11
N SER A 101 -7.74 0.55 0.25
CA SER A 101 -6.58 1.35 0.68
C SER A 101 -6.96 2.82 0.83
N MET A 102 -6.28 3.52 1.75
CA MET A 102 -6.44 4.97 1.94
C MET A 102 -6.28 5.74 0.62
N VAL A 103 -5.35 5.31 -0.22
CA VAL A 103 -5.26 5.71 -1.64
C VAL A 103 -5.76 4.56 -2.51
N VAL A 104 -7.03 4.61 -2.91
CA VAL A 104 -7.69 3.54 -3.68
C VAL A 104 -6.90 3.17 -4.95
N GLY A 105 -6.55 1.91 -5.15
CA GLY A 105 -5.81 1.44 -6.33
C GLY A 105 -4.29 1.61 -6.26
N GLU A 106 -3.75 1.96 -5.09
CA GLU A 106 -2.31 1.84 -4.85
C GLU A 106 -1.81 0.40 -5.01
N THR A 107 -0.52 0.26 -5.33
CA THR A 107 0.07 -1.04 -5.69
C THR A 107 0.90 -1.71 -4.59
N GLU A 108 1.21 -0.97 -3.54
CA GLU A 108 2.02 -1.35 -2.38
C GLU A 108 1.36 -2.45 -1.53
N VAL A 109 0.05 -2.35 -1.25
CA VAL A 109 -0.66 -3.36 -0.45
C VAL A 109 -0.59 -4.74 -1.09
N LEU A 110 -0.61 -4.85 -2.42
CA LEU A 110 -0.43 -6.13 -3.11
C LEU A 110 0.96 -6.71 -2.84
N GLY A 111 1.99 -5.85 -2.82
CA GLY A 111 3.36 -6.24 -2.48
C GLY A 111 3.46 -6.75 -1.05
N GLN A 112 2.91 -6.01 -0.09
CA GLN A 112 2.86 -6.37 1.33
C GLN A 112 2.08 -7.68 1.55
N THR A 113 0.94 -7.84 0.87
CA THR A 113 0.13 -9.08 0.91
C THR A 113 0.92 -10.29 0.40
N LYS A 114 1.70 -10.12 -0.68
CA LYS A 114 2.60 -11.18 -1.19
C LYS A 114 3.69 -11.53 -0.19
N GLN A 115 4.31 -10.54 0.45
CA GLN A 115 5.36 -10.75 1.45
C GLN A 115 4.82 -11.48 2.69
N ALA A 116 3.63 -11.09 3.19
CA ALA A 116 2.94 -11.76 4.28
C ALA A 116 2.65 -13.24 3.94
N TYR A 117 2.13 -13.49 2.74
CA TYR A 117 1.89 -14.84 2.23
C TYR A 117 3.17 -15.69 2.11
N GLU A 118 4.24 -15.16 1.52
CA GLU A 118 5.51 -15.91 1.40
C GLU A 118 6.13 -16.21 2.78
N THR A 119 5.95 -15.31 3.74
CA THR A 119 6.39 -15.52 5.13
C THR A 119 5.58 -16.63 5.79
N ALA A 120 4.26 -16.57 5.73
CA ALA A 120 3.40 -17.62 6.27
C ALA A 120 3.64 -18.98 5.59
N ARG A 121 3.91 -19.02 4.27
CA ARG A 121 4.25 -20.26 3.56
C ARG A 121 5.55 -20.87 4.06
N ARG A 122 6.60 -20.06 4.27
CA ARG A 122 7.89 -20.55 4.81
C ARG A 122 7.76 -21.11 6.22
N LEU A 123 6.89 -20.52 7.04
CA LEU A 123 6.61 -20.95 8.42
C LEU A 123 5.56 -22.07 8.50
N GLY A 124 5.05 -22.59 7.38
CA GLY A 124 4.01 -23.62 7.35
C GLY A 124 2.61 -23.15 7.75
N GLY A 125 2.39 -21.86 7.97
CA GLY A 125 1.08 -21.29 8.34
C GLY A 125 0.10 -21.14 7.18
N ALA A 126 0.58 -21.10 5.93
CA ALA A 126 -0.27 -21.05 4.74
C ALA A 126 -0.51 -22.46 4.15
N GLY A 127 -1.47 -23.18 4.73
CA GLY A 127 -1.90 -24.49 4.23
C GLY A 127 -2.76 -24.43 2.96
N PRO A 128 -3.41 -25.52 2.55
CA PRO A 128 -4.13 -25.60 1.27
C PRO A 128 -5.22 -24.54 1.08
N LEU A 129 -5.95 -24.18 2.14
CA LEU A 129 -7.06 -23.22 2.07
C LEU A 129 -6.54 -21.78 1.90
N LEU A 130 -5.63 -21.33 2.76
CA LEU A 130 -5.01 -20.01 2.67
C LEU A 130 -4.15 -19.89 1.41
N HIS A 131 -3.44 -20.95 1.02
CA HIS A 131 -2.70 -20.97 -0.24
C HIS A 131 -3.63 -20.65 -1.42
N ARG A 132 -4.74 -21.38 -1.55
CA ARG A 132 -5.69 -21.15 -2.65
C ARG A 132 -6.33 -19.78 -2.58
N LEU A 133 -6.69 -19.30 -1.39
CA LEU A 133 -7.26 -17.99 -1.16
C LEU A 133 -6.34 -16.87 -1.65
N PHE A 134 -5.07 -16.87 -1.22
CA PHE A 134 -4.10 -15.84 -1.59
C PHE A 134 -3.70 -15.90 -3.07
N GLN A 135 -3.56 -17.10 -3.64
CA GLN A 135 -3.36 -17.24 -5.09
C GLN A 135 -4.57 -16.70 -5.88
N GLY A 136 -5.79 -16.91 -5.37
CA GLY A 136 -7.00 -16.29 -5.88
C GLY A 136 -6.90 -14.76 -5.84
N ALA A 137 -6.56 -14.19 -4.68
CA ALA A 137 -6.41 -12.75 -4.50
C ALA A 137 -5.40 -12.13 -5.48
N PHE A 138 -4.25 -12.78 -5.71
CA PHE A 138 -3.24 -12.29 -6.66
C PHE A 138 -3.71 -12.33 -8.11
N ARG A 139 -4.50 -13.36 -8.48
CA ARG A 139 -5.09 -13.46 -9.82
C ARG A 139 -6.14 -12.37 -10.04
N VAL A 140 -7.03 -12.17 -9.06
CA VAL A 140 -8.06 -11.13 -9.10
C VAL A 140 -7.41 -9.75 -9.18
N ALA A 141 -6.40 -9.48 -8.35
CA ALA A 141 -5.65 -8.23 -8.40
C ALA A 141 -5.01 -8.00 -9.78
N LYS A 142 -4.46 -9.04 -10.41
CA LYS A 142 -3.95 -8.94 -11.79
C LYS A 142 -5.06 -8.62 -12.79
N GLN A 143 -6.22 -9.27 -12.70
CA GLN A 143 -7.34 -9.03 -13.61
C GLN A 143 -7.93 -7.63 -13.44
N VAL A 144 -8.19 -7.20 -12.21
CA VAL A 144 -8.67 -5.85 -11.90
C VAL A 144 -7.71 -4.80 -12.48
N ARG A 145 -6.40 -4.95 -12.30
CA ARG A 145 -5.40 -4.02 -12.90
C ARG A 145 -5.34 -4.05 -14.43
N THR A 146 -5.68 -5.18 -15.03
CA THR A 146 -5.61 -5.37 -16.49
C THR A 146 -6.85 -4.81 -17.17
N TYR A 147 -8.02 -5.01 -16.56
CA TYR A 147 -9.33 -4.76 -17.16
C TYR A 147 -10.03 -3.52 -16.59
N THR A 148 -9.44 -2.87 -15.60
CA THR A 148 -9.91 -1.59 -15.08
C THR A 148 -8.77 -0.59 -15.10
N ASP A 149 -9.13 0.69 -15.17
CA ASP A 149 -8.20 1.79 -15.02
C ASP A 149 -7.97 2.13 -13.53
N ILE A 150 -8.26 1.22 -12.57
CA ILE A 150 -8.12 1.50 -11.12
C ILE A 150 -6.69 1.87 -10.72
N THR A 151 -5.68 1.34 -11.42
CA THR A 151 -4.27 1.69 -11.26
C THR A 151 -3.82 2.79 -12.21
N ARG A 152 -4.57 3.07 -13.28
CA ARG A 152 -4.30 4.21 -14.16
C ARG A 152 -4.72 5.47 -13.40
N GLY A 153 -3.72 6.21 -12.94
CA GLY A 153 -3.98 7.27 -11.98
C GLY A 153 -4.23 6.72 -10.57
N ALA A 154 -3.50 5.68 -10.14
CA ALA A 154 -3.02 5.67 -8.76
C ALA A 154 -2.15 6.93 -8.61
N VAL A 155 -2.82 8.06 -8.40
CA VAL A 155 -2.22 9.38 -8.52
C VAL A 155 -1.24 9.53 -7.36
N SER A 156 0.00 9.11 -7.58
CA SER A 156 1.10 9.41 -6.68
C SER A 156 1.30 10.92 -6.70
N ILE A 157 1.77 11.49 -5.59
CA ILE A 157 2.17 12.90 -5.51
C ILE A 157 3.03 13.28 -6.72
N GLY A 158 3.97 12.40 -7.11
CA GLY A 158 4.82 12.59 -8.28
C GLY A 158 4.06 12.66 -9.60
N SER A 159 3.01 11.86 -9.80
CA SER A 159 2.18 11.94 -11.01
C SER A 159 1.30 13.18 -11.07
N VAL A 160 0.73 13.65 -9.94
CA VAL A 160 0.02 14.95 -9.86
C VAL A 160 0.98 16.06 -10.28
N ALA A 161 2.17 16.07 -9.67
CA ALA A 161 3.16 17.09 -9.87
C ALA A 161 3.58 17.17 -11.34
N VAL A 162 3.75 16.03 -11.99
CA VAL A 162 4.05 15.94 -13.42
C VAL A 162 2.91 16.46 -14.30
N ASP A 163 1.66 16.13 -13.99
CA ASP A 163 0.51 16.61 -14.76
C ASP A 163 0.30 18.12 -14.57
N LEU A 164 0.54 18.65 -13.36
CA LEU A 164 0.57 20.09 -13.10
C LEU A 164 1.70 20.78 -13.87
N ALA A 165 2.92 20.21 -13.86
CA ALA A 165 4.02 20.72 -14.67
C ALA A 165 3.64 20.77 -16.16
N GLY A 166 2.97 19.75 -16.68
CA GLY A 166 2.49 19.72 -18.06
C GLY A 166 1.44 20.80 -18.36
N LYS A 167 0.56 21.13 -17.41
CA LYS A 167 -0.41 22.23 -17.55
C LYS A 167 0.27 23.61 -17.55
N ILE A 168 1.32 23.79 -16.73
CA ILE A 168 2.06 25.04 -16.61
C ILE A 168 2.98 25.27 -17.82
N PHE A 169 3.70 24.23 -18.24
CA PHE A 169 4.81 24.36 -19.19
C PHE A 169 4.55 23.74 -20.58
N GLY A 170 3.47 22.98 -20.74
CA GLY A 170 3.23 22.15 -21.91
C GLY A 170 4.23 21.00 -21.99
N GLU A 171 5.10 21.03 -23.00
CA GLU A 171 6.12 20.02 -23.20
C GLU A 171 7.25 20.15 -22.16
N LEU A 172 7.63 19.02 -21.54
CA LEU A 172 8.62 18.98 -20.45
C LEU A 172 10.05 18.69 -20.92
N THR A 173 10.26 18.36 -22.19
CA THR A 173 11.56 17.91 -22.73
C THR A 173 12.69 18.91 -22.54
N ARG A 174 12.38 20.21 -22.57
CA ARG A 174 13.35 21.31 -22.41
C ARG A 174 13.40 21.88 -21.00
N ARG A 175 12.68 21.29 -20.05
CA ARG A 175 12.56 21.83 -18.69
C ARG A 175 13.70 21.35 -17.82
N LYS A 176 14.21 22.28 -17.02
CA LYS A 176 15.30 22.05 -16.08
C LYS A 176 14.73 21.79 -14.70
N VAL A 177 15.13 20.69 -14.07
CA VAL A 177 14.60 20.26 -12.76
C VAL A 177 15.72 20.27 -11.74
N LEU A 178 15.46 20.83 -10.56
CA LEU A 178 16.30 20.66 -9.37
C LEU A 178 15.54 19.86 -8.32
N VAL A 179 16.21 18.86 -7.75
CA VAL A 179 15.75 18.12 -6.58
C VAL A 179 16.59 18.55 -5.38
N LEU A 180 15.98 19.23 -4.42
CA LEU A 180 16.55 19.63 -3.15
C LEU A 180 16.15 18.61 -2.07
N GLY A 181 17.11 17.77 -1.70
CA GLY A 181 16.88 16.62 -0.83
C GLY A 181 16.84 15.29 -1.60
N ALA A 182 16.98 14.19 -0.87
CA ALA A 182 17.07 12.84 -1.45
C ALA A 182 16.17 11.85 -0.69
N GLY A 183 14.88 12.19 -0.60
CA GLY A 183 13.84 11.33 -0.04
C GLY A 183 13.24 10.40 -1.09
N GLU A 184 12.51 9.38 -0.64
CA GLU A 184 11.86 8.42 -1.53
C GLU A 184 10.81 9.09 -2.44
N THR A 185 10.05 10.06 -1.89
CA THR A 185 9.02 10.76 -2.65
C THR A 185 9.62 11.71 -3.69
N SER A 186 10.77 12.33 -3.41
CA SER A 186 11.48 13.14 -4.39
C SER A 186 12.09 12.29 -5.51
N GLU A 187 12.59 11.08 -5.20
CA GLU A 187 13.01 10.11 -6.21
C GLU A 187 11.85 9.71 -7.13
N ARG A 188 10.70 9.32 -6.56
CA ARG A 188 9.53 8.92 -7.35
C ARG A 188 9.04 10.05 -8.26
N THR A 189 9.02 11.28 -7.75
CA THR A 189 8.62 12.46 -8.52
C THR A 189 9.62 12.78 -9.64
N ALA A 190 10.93 12.71 -9.36
CA ALA A 190 11.98 12.85 -10.35
C ALA A 190 11.87 11.82 -11.48
N ARG A 191 11.68 10.54 -11.14
CA ARG A 191 11.46 9.46 -12.13
C ARG A 191 10.22 9.71 -12.99
N ALA A 192 9.14 10.21 -12.38
CA ALA A 192 7.92 10.52 -13.12
C ALA A 192 8.15 11.65 -14.13
N LEU A 193 8.88 12.71 -13.78
CA LEU A 193 9.26 13.79 -14.70
C LEU A 193 10.13 13.28 -15.86
N MET A 194 11.10 12.42 -15.59
CA MET A 194 11.91 11.79 -16.65
C MET A 194 11.06 10.98 -17.63
N SER A 195 10.08 10.23 -17.12
CA SER A 195 9.19 9.43 -17.97
C SER A 195 8.36 10.28 -18.94
N ARG A 196 8.23 11.59 -18.68
CA ARG A 196 7.60 12.59 -19.56
C ARG A 196 8.62 13.42 -20.37
N GLY A 197 9.88 13.00 -20.40
CA GLY A 197 10.90 13.52 -21.32
C GLY A 197 11.85 14.57 -20.75
N VAL A 198 11.78 14.92 -19.46
CA VAL A 198 12.77 15.81 -18.85
C VAL A 198 14.18 15.22 -18.98
N THR A 199 15.14 16.03 -19.48
CA THR A 199 16.54 15.59 -19.68
C THR A 199 17.56 16.30 -18.80
N ASP A 200 17.30 17.51 -18.29
CA ASP A 200 18.20 18.24 -17.37
C ASP A 200 17.66 18.14 -15.94
N LEU A 201 18.12 17.11 -15.22
CA LEU A 201 17.77 16.87 -13.82
C LEU A 201 19.01 16.99 -12.94
N ARG A 202 18.92 17.90 -11.97
CA ARG A 202 19.98 18.25 -11.02
C ARG A 202 19.54 17.81 -9.64
N VAL A 203 20.44 17.20 -8.87
CA VAL A 203 20.14 16.73 -7.50
C VAL A 203 21.10 17.38 -6.54
N THR A 204 20.60 17.91 -5.45
CA THR A 204 21.40 18.51 -4.40
C THR A 204 20.92 18.07 -3.03
N ASN A 205 21.85 17.79 -2.12
CA ASN A 205 21.54 17.33 -0.77
C ASN A 205 22.70 17.65 0.17
N ARG A 206 22.41 17.85 1.47
CA ARG A 206 23.45 18.11 2.50
C ARG A 206 24.50 17.00 2.54
N SER A 207 24.07 15.74 2.37
CA SER A 207 24.97 14.60 2.13
C SER A 207 25.22 14.44 0.64
N ARG A 208 26.47 14.69 0.22
CA ARG A 208 26.93 14.55 -1.17
C ARG A 208 26.69 13.14 -1.72
N GLU A 209 27.02 12.11 -0.95
CA GLU A 209 26.82 10.70 -1.34
C GLU A 209 25.34 10.40 -1.67
N ARG A 210 24.40 10.95 -0.88
CA ARG A 210 22.97 10.82 -1.16
C ARG A 210 22.55 11.51 -2.45
N ALA A 211 23.09 12.72 -2.72
CA ALA A 211 22.82 13.41 -3.99
C ALA A 211 23.37 12.63 -5.20
N GLU A 212 24.59 12.11 -5.10
CA GLU A 212 25.24 11.32 -6.16
C GLU A 212 24.48 10.01 -6.43
N ARG A 213 24.04 9.30 -5.37
CA ARG A 213 23.21 8.10 -5.53
C ARG A 213 21.90 8.40 -6.24
N LEU A 214 21.15 9.40 -5.78
CA LEU A 214 19.87 9.74 -6.39
C LEU A 214 20.06 10.23 -7.84
N ALA A 215 21.06 11.07 -8.10
CA ALA A 215 21.40 11.51 -9.46
C ALA A 215 21.68 10.33 -10.39
N ALA A 216 22.45 9.33 -9.96
CA ALA A 216 22.73 8.13 -10.74
C ALA A 216 21.44 7.32 -11.03
N LEU A 217 20.55 7.19 -10.04
CA LEU A 217 19.28 6.46 -10.18
C LEU A 217 18.31 7.09 -11.19
N VAL A 218 18.38 8.41 -11.35
CA VAL A 218 17.50 9.19 -12.24
C VAL A 218 18.25 9.77 -13.44
N GLY A 219 19.45 9.26 -13.77
CA GLY A 219 20.23 9.73 -14.91
C GLY A 219 20.50 11.25 -14.93
N GLY A 220 20.51 11.88 -13.76
CA GLY A 220 20.77 13.31 -13.57
C GLY A 220 22.21 13.59 -13.14
N ARG A 221 22.46 14.82 -12.68
CA ARG A 221 23.76 15.23 -12.13
C ARG A 221 23.64 15.72 -10.69
N ALA A 222 24.59 15.35 -9.85
CA ALA A 222 24.70 15.92 -8.51
C ALA A 222 25.34 17.31 -8.57
N VAL A 223 24.80 18.27 -7.83
CA VAL A 223 25.37 19.61 -7.66
C VAL A 223 25.61 19.89 -6.18
N PRO A 224 26.57 20.75 -5.80
CA PRO A 224 26.84 21.08 -4.40
C PRO A 224 25.61 21.66 -3.69
N PHE A 225 25.43 21.33 -2.40
CA PHE A 225 24.35 21.91 -1.59
C PHE A 225 24.41 23.43 -1.57
N THR A 226 25.59 24.01 -1.42
CA THR A 226 25.77 25.48 -1.40
C THR A 226 25.38 26.19 -2.70
N ALA A 227 25.17 25.46 -3.80
CA ALA A 227 24.82 26.04 -5.10
C ALA A 227 23.31 26.12 -5.35
N TRP A 228 22.45 25.54 -4.50
CA TRP A 228 21.02 25.39 -4.80
C TRP A 228 20.33 26.73 -5.12
N GLU A 229 20.67 27.82 -4.42
CA GLU A 229 20.11 29.15 -4.66
C GLU A 229 20.47 29.68 -6.06
N ASN A 230 21.69 29.38 -6.52
CA ASN A 230 22.14 29.79 -7.85
C ASN A 230 21.48 28.94 -8.94
N GLU A 231 21.30 27.64 -8.70
CA GLU A 231 20.59 26.74 -9.61
C GLU A 231 19.13 27.19 -9.82
N CYS A 232 18.49 27.78 -8.80
CA CYS A 232 17.15 28.36 -8.89
C CYS A 232 17.00 29.44 -9.96
N ARG A 233 18.08 30.06 -10.45
CA ARG A 233 18.05 31.03 -11.57
C ARG A 233 17.78 30.38 -12.92
N GLU A 234 18.18 29.12 -13.08
CA GLU A 234 18.11 28.44 -14.37
C GLU A 234 16.97 27.43 -14.47
N ILE A 235 16.58 26.81 -13.36
CA ILE A 235 15.62 25.69 -13.35
C ILE A 235 14.20 26.17 -13.65
N ASP A 236 13.31 25.29 -14.07
CA ASP A 236 11.88 25.61 -14.24
C ASP A 236 11.03 24.91 -13.18
N ILE A 237 11.51 23.78 -12.66
CA ILE A 237 10.83 22.96 -11.64
C ILE A 237 11.78 22.70 -10.48
N LEU A 238 11.31 22.92 -9.25
CA LEU A 238 12.01 22.58 -8.01
C LEU A 238 11.19 21.55 -7.24
N ILE A 239 11.81 20.42 -6.87
CA ILE A 239 11.24 19.44 -5.94
C ILE A 239 12.00 19.57 -4.63
N SER A 240 11.31 19.87 -3.53
CA SER A 240 11.89 19.94 -2.19
C SER A 240 11.41 18.78 -1.32
N SER A 241 12.33 18.14 -0.62
CA SER A 241 12.07 17.02 0.29
C SER A 241 13.24 16.86 1.27
N THR A 242 13.57 17.92 2.01
CA THR A 242 14.62 17.88 3.03
C THR A 242 14.05 17.55 4.42
N ALA A 243 14.95 17.46 5.40
CA ALA A 243 14.61 17.27 6.82
C ALA A 243 14.95 18.54 7.62
N ALA A 244 14.81 19.72 7.01
CA ALA A 244 15.03 21.00 7.69
C ALA A 244 13.87 21.28 8.67
N GLU A 245 14.21 21.83 9.84
CA GLU A 245 13.22 22.24 10.83
C GLU A 245 12.61 23.62 10.49
N GLU A 246 13.35 24.45 9.76
CA GLU A 246 12.92 25.77 9.28
C GLU A 246 12.90 25.80 7.74
N PRO A 247 11.99 26.59 7.12
CA PRO A 247 11.94 26.74 5.67
C PRO A 247 13.27 27.23 5.08
N LEU A 248 13.79 26.47 4.12
CA LEU A 248 15.01 26.82 3.39
C LEU A 248 14.75 27.89 2.33
N LEU A 249 13.58 27.80 1.69
CA LEU A 249 13.12 28.69 0.63
C LEU A 249 12.17 29.74 1.20
N THR A 250 12.70 30.93 1.44
CA THR A 250 11.94 32.08 1.93
C THR A 250 11.81 33.14 0.85
N ARG A 251 10.88 34.08 1.07
CA ARG A 251 10.67 35.23 0.18
C ARG A 251 11.94 36.04 -0.03
N GLU A 252 12.75 36.24 1.01
CA GLU A 252 13.98 37.03 0.97
C GLU A 252 15.02 36.42 0.04
N LYS A 253 15.10 35.08 0.01
CA LYS A 253 16.05 34.35 -0.84
C LYS A 253 15.57 34.22 -2.28
N LEU A 254 14.27 33.99 -2.49
CA LEU A 254 13.72 33.77 -3.83
C LEU A 254 13.41 35.06 -4.59
N ALA A 255 12.99 36.14 -3.92
CA ALA A 255 12.64 37.37 -4.61
C ALA A 255 13.77 37.94 -5.49
N PRO A 256 15.05 37.99 -5.07
CA PRO A 256 16.15 38.39 -5.95
C PRO A 256 16.30 37.48 -7.17
N VAL A 257 16.18 36.16 -6.97
CA VAL A 257 16.30 35.14 -8.02
C VAL A 257 15.19 35.31 -9.07
N LEU A 258 13.96 35.57 -8.64
CA LEU A 258 12.81 35.73 -9.54
C LEU A 258 12.88 36.99 -10.40
N ARG A 259 13.51 38.07 -9.92
CA ARG A 259 13.72 39.29 -10.73
C ARG A 259 14.59 39.02 -11.96
N GLU A 260 15.48 38.03 -11.89
CA GLU A 260 16.34 37.62 -13.01
C GLU A 260 15.62 36.67 -13.99
N ARG A 261 14.37 36.28 -13.69
CA ARG A 261 13.60 35.26 -14.41
C ARG A 261 12.39 35.85 -15.16
N TRP A 262 12.62 36.84 -16.02
CA TRP A 262 11.56 37.46 -16.81
C TRP A 262 10.77 36.42 -17.63
N GLU A 263 9.45 36.39 -17.46
CA GLU A 263 8.51 35.46 -18.14
C GLU A 263 8.84 33.96 -17.96
N ARG A 264 9.63 33.60 -16.95
CA ARG A 264 10.05 32.21 -16.69
C ARG A 264 9.55 31.74 -15.33
N PRO A 265 8.31 31.20 -15.27
CA PRO A 265 7.75 30.78 -14.01
C PRO A 265 8.58 29.67 -13.36
N LEU A 266 8.56 29.64 -12.02
CA LEU A 266 9.18 28.62 -11.21
C LEU A 266 8.08 27.79 -10.54
N PHE A 267 8.02 26.51 -10.89
CA PHE A 267 7.09 25.56 -10.28
C PHE A 267 7.80 24.83 -9.14
N ILE A 268 7.26 24.96 -7.92
CA ILE A 268 7.84 24.41 -6.70
C ILE A 268 6.90 23.36 -6.13
N ILE A 269 7.46 22.17 -5.89
CA ILE A 269 6.79 21.01 -5.31
C ILE A 269 7.43 20.77 -3.94
N ASP A 270 6.77 21.18 -2.86
CA ASP A 270 7.25 20.99 -1.49
C ASP A 270 6.63 19.73 -0.87
N ILE A 271 7.45 18.67 -0.78
CA ILE A 271 7.06 17.37 -0.22
C ILE A 271 7.73 17.14 1.14
N ALA A 272 8.32 18.18 1.75
CA ALA A 272 8.96 18.07 3.04
C ALA A 272 7.96 18.21 4.20
N VAL A 273 8.22 17.47 5.28
CA VAL A 273 7.49 17.60 6.55
C VAL A 273 8.53 17.60 7.67
N PRO A 274 8.81 18.74 8.34
CA PRO A 274 8.25 20.09 8.11
C PRO A 274 8.55 20.68 6.72
N ARG A 275 7.76 21.68 6.31
CA ARG A 275 7.84 22.31 4.97
C ARG A 275 9.17 23.03 4.73
N ASP A 276 9.74 22.83 3.54
CA ASP A 276 10.98 23.48 3.12
C ASP A 276 10.74 24.89 2.57
N VAL A 277 9.51 25.19 2.15
CA VAL A 277 9.14 26.46 1.51
C VAL A 277 8.21 27.25 2.41
N ALA A 278 8.54 28.52 2.63
CA ALA A 278 7.68 29.42 3.38
C ALA A 278 6.38 29.68 2.59
N PRO A 279 5.19 29.64 3.22
CA PRO A 279 3.91 29.73 2.48
C PRO A 279 3.71 31.04 1.70
N ASP A 280 4.30 32.14 2.18
CA ASP A 280 4.25 33.47 1.57
C ASP A 280 5.06 33.55 0.26
N VAL A 281 5.90 32.56 -0.05
CA VAL A 281 6.57 32.43 -1.36
C VAL A 281 5.57 32.31 -2.50
N ASN A 282 4.38 31.73 -2.26
CA ASN A 282 3.35 31.60 -3.29
C ASN A 282 2.71 32.95 -3.68
N GLU A 283 2.96 34.02 -2.92
CA GLU A 283 2.52 35.38 -3.26
C GLU A 283 3.46 36.06 -4.27
N LEU A 284 4.63 35.47 -4.54
CA LEU A 284 5.59 36.02 -5.51
C LEU A 284 5.11 35.77 -6.93
N GLU A 285 5.16 36.81 -7.76
CA GLU A 285 4.79 36.71 -9.17
C GLU A 285 5.70 35.71 -9.90
N GLY A 286 5.10 34.85 -10.72
CA GLY A 286 5.81 33.81 -11.45
C GLY A 286 6.17 32.58 -10.63
N VAL A 287 5.67 32.43 -9.40
CA VAL A 287 5.82 31.20 -8.60
C VAL A 287 4.52 30.40 -8.59
N PHE A 288 4.66 29.08 -8.73
CA PHE A 288 3.58 28.11 -8.51
C PHE A 288 4.04 27.15 -7.42
N LEU A 289 3.63 27.37 -6.17
CA LEU A 289 3.97 26.50 -5.05
C LEU A 289 2.83 25.53 -4.74
N TYR A 290 3.15 24.24 -4.67
CA TYR A 290 2.24 23.19 -4.23
C TYR A 290 2.93 22.35 -3.16
N ASP A 291 2.28 22.25 -2.00
CA ASP A 291 2.69 21.37 -0.92
C ASP A 291 2.08 19.97 -1.07
N ILE A 292 2.52 19.04 -0.21
CA ILE A 292 2.05 17.66 -0.19
C ILE A 292 0.53 17.56 -0.05
N ASP A 293 -0.08 18.39 0.81
CA ASP A 293 -1.52 18.38 1.07
C ASP A 293 -2.32 18.86 -0.14
N SER A 294 -1.86 19.91 -0.82
CA SER A 294 -2.46 20.43 -2.05
C SER A 294 -2.43 19.39 -3.17
N LEU A 295 -1.29 18.71 -3.34
CA LEU A 295 -1.15 17.65 -4.33
C LEU A 295 -2.05 16.46 -4.01
N GLN A 296 -2.20 16.11 -2.72
CA GLN A 296 -3.12 15.08 -2.28
C GLN A 296 -4.59 15.45 -2.56
N SER A 297 -5.01 16.68 -2.26
CA SER A 297 -6.36 17.16 -2.58
C SER A 297 -6.66 17.09 -4.09
N ILE A 298 -5.69 17.42 -4.95
CA ILE A 298 -5.84 17.33 -6.41
C ILE A 298 -5.90 15.86 -6.86
N ALA A 299 -5.10 14.98 -6.24
CA ALA A 299 -5.17 13.55 -6.49
C ALA A 299 -6.55 12.98 -6.14
N GLU A 300 -7.18 13.49 -5.09
CA GLU A 300 -8.52 13.11 -4.64
C GLU A 300 -9.62 13.62 -5.59
N GLN A 301 -9.51 14.82 -6.17
CA GLN A 301 -10.52 15.39 -7.07
C GLN A 301 -10.79 14.57 -8.37
N SER A 302 -9.95 13.57 -8.71
CA SER A 302 -10.24 12.57 -9.76
C SER A 302 -11.29 11.50 -9.37
N LEU A 303 -11.93 11.63 -8.20
CA LEU A 303 -12.87 10.70 -7.57
C LEU A 303 -14.01 10.17 -8.46
N ALA A 304 -14.57 10.96 -9.38
CA ALA A 304 -15.73 10.53 -10.18
C ALA A 304 -15.38 9.41 -11.19
N LEU A 305 -14.23 9.52 -11.86
CA LEU A 305 -13.72 8.46 -12.74
C LEU A 305 -13.35 7.22 -11.91
N ARG A 306 -12.81 7.44 -10.71
CA ARG A 306 -12.41 6.36 -9.79
C ARG A 306 -13.61 5.55 -9.30
N ARG A 307 -14.75 6.18 -8.99
CA ARG A 307 -15.98 5.46 -8.59
C ARG A 307 -16.43 4.45 -9.65
N GLN A 308 -16.34 4.79 -10.94
CA GLN A 308 -16.65 3.87 -12.03
C GLN A 308 -15.65 2.70 -12.09
N GLN A 309 -14.36 2.97 -11.90
CA GLN A 309 -13.33 1.91 -11.88
C GLN A 309 -13.43 1.01 -10.65
N VAL A 310 -13.77 1.58 -9.48
CA VAL A 310 -14.06 0.81 -8.27
C VAL A 310 -15.24 -0.13 -8.52
N ALA A 311 -16.33 0.37 -9.12
CA ALA A 311 -17.49 -0.45 -9.45
C ALA A 311 -17.14 -1.59 -10.43
N ALA A 312 -16.32 -1.33 -11.45
CA ALA A 312 -15.83 -2.37 -12.36
C ALA A 312 -14.95 -3.40 -11.63
N GLY A 313 -14.08 -2.95 -10.71
CA GLY A 313 -13.27 -3.83 -9.86
C GLY A 313 -14.13 -4.73 -8.97
N GLU A 314 -15.17 -4.16 -8.33
CA GLU A 314 -16.13 -4.90 -7.51
C GLU A 314 -16.86 -6.00 -8.30
N GLN A 315 -17.21 -5.76 -9.57
CA GLN A 315 -17.84 -6.78 -10.41
C GLN A 315 -16.91 -7.98 -10.67
N ILE A 316 -15.63 -7.71 -10.93
CA ILE A 316 -14.61 -8.75 -11.10
C ILE A 316 -14.46 -9.53 -9.78
N ILE A 317 -14.34 -8.83 -8.65
CA ILE A 317 -14.22 -9.44 -7.32
C ILE A 317 -15.43 -10.33 -7.03
N ALA A 318 -16.66 -9.83 -7.21
CA ALA A 318 -17.89 -10.56 -6.93
C ALA A 318 -17.96 -11.90 -7.71
N THR A 319 -17.53 -11.89 -8.96
CA THR A 319 -17.46 -13.10 -9.80
C THR A 319 -16.55 -14.16 -9.17
N HIS A 320 -15.35 -13.76 -8.75
CA HIS A 320 -14.37 -14.68 -8.17
C HIS A 320 -14.69 -15.09 -6.73
N VAL A 321 -15.33 -14.22 -5.93
CA VAL A 321 -15.85 -14.57 -4.61
C VAL A 321 -16.90 -15.69 -4.75
N ALA A 322 -17.84 -15.56 -5.68
CA ALA A 322 -18.86 -16.57 -5.92
C ALA A 322 -18.25 -17.90 -6.39
N GLU A 323 -17.21 -17.87 -7.24
CA GLU A 323 -16.44 -19.07 -7.62
C GLU A 323 -15.77 -19.74 -6.43
N PHE A 324 -15.10 -18.95 -5.59
CA PHE A 324 -14.42 -19.46 -4.40
C PHE A 324 -15.42 -20.04 -3.39
N GLY A 325 -16.54 -19.36 -3.13
CA GLY A 325 -17.59 -19.83 -2.23
C GLY A 325 -18.22 -21.15 -2.68
N ARG A 326 -18.43 -21.33 -4.00
CA ARG A 326 -18.87 -22.62 -4.56
C ARG A 326 -17.86 -23.74 -4.32
N TRP A 327 -16.56 -23.44 -4.42
CA TRP A 327 -15.52 -24.41 -4.11
C TRP A 327 -15.48 -24.75 -2.61
N LEU A 328 -15.53 -23.74 -1.73
CA LEU A 328 -15.51 -23.92 -0.27
C LEU A 328 -16.63 -24.86 0.20
N ARG A 329 -17.87 -24.64 -0.29
CA ARG A 329 -19.02 -25.52 0.00
C ARG A 329 -18.83 -26.98 -0.44
N ARG A 330 -18.11 -27.22 -1.54
CA ARG A 330 -17.82 -28.58 -2.01
C ARG A 330 -16.82 -29.29 -1.11
N GLU A 331 -15.79 -28.59 -0.64
CA GLU A 331 -14.81 -29.13 0.30
C GLU A 331 -15.46 -29.47 1.65
N GLU A 332 -16.30 -28.58 2.17
CA GLU A 332 -17.07 -28.84 3.40
C GLU A 332 -18.00 -30.05 3.25
N GLY A 333 -18.67 -30.17 2.09
CA GLY A 333 -19.53 -31.30 1.77
C GLY A 333 -18.79 -32.63 1.60
N SER A 334 -17.55 -32.60 1.09
CA SER A 334 -16.68 -33.77 0.94
C SER A 334 -16.13 -34.24 2.29
N SER A 335 -15.69 -33.31 3.13
CA SER A 335 -15.18 -33.56 4.49
C SER A 335 -16.25 -34.15 5.43
N ARG A 336 -17.52 -33.75 5.27
CA ARG A 336 -18.66 -34.35 5.99
C ARG A 336 -19.06 -35.75 5.51
N ARG A 337 -18.75 -36.13 4.26
CA ARG A 337 -19.03 -37.48 3.74
C ARG A 337 -17.95 -38.50 4.11
N GLY A 338 -16.70 -38.06 4.30
CA GLY A 338 -15.59 -38.93 4.74
C GLY A 338 -15.63 -39.29 6.23
N SER A 339 -16.36 -38.54 7.06
CA SER A 339 -16.46 -38.75 8.51
C SER A 339 -17.62 -39.65 8.95
N ASN A 340 -18.41 -40.19 8.00
CA ASN A 340 -19.59 -41.02 8.29
C ASN A 340 -19.38 -42.51 7.99
N VAL A 341 -18.14 -42.96 7.80
CA VAL A 341 -17.81 -44.39 7.77
C VAL A 341 -17.57 -44.83 9.23
N GLY A 342 -18.66 -45.18 9.93
CA GLY A 342 -18.58 -45.94 11.18
C GLY A 342 -17.82 -47.25 10.96
N PRO A 343 -17.24 -47.84 12.02
CA PRO A 343 -16.37 -49.00 11.88
C PRO A 343 -17.16 -50.11 11.19
N ALA A 344 -16.66 -50.57 10.04
CA ALA A 344 -17.18 -51.76 9.39
C ALA A 344 -16.99 -52.92 10.39
N VAL A 345 -18.08 -53.36 11.00
CA VAL A 345 -18.15 -54.61 11.75
C VAL A 345 -17.81 -55.71 10.75
N ILE A 346 -16.59 -56.23 10.84
CA ILE A 346 -16.17 -57.43 10.13
C ILE A 346 -16.95 -58.57 10.76
N ALA A 347 -18.06 -58.96 10.13
CA ALA A 347 -18.77 -60.18 10.47
C ALA A 347 -17.92 -61.37 9.99
N GLU A 348 -17.43 -62.16 10.94
CA GLU A 348 -16.79 -63.46 10.68
C GLU A 348 -17.78 -64.39 9.96
N PRO A 349 -17.35 -65.13 8.91
CA PRO A 349 -18.14 -66.21 8.37
C PRO A 349 -18.04 -67.47 9.25
N PRO A 350 -19.11 -68.27 9.40
CA PRO A 350 -19.12 -69.42 10.29
C PRO A 350 -18.27 -70.57 9.74
N LEU A 351 -17.67 -71.31 10.69
CA LEU A 351 -16.94 -72.56 10.50
C LEU A 351 -17.66 -73.53 9.56
N ARG A 352 -16.95 -73.98 8.52
CA ARG A 352 -17.30 -75.21 7.80
C ARG A 352 -16.59 -76.39 8.46
N ILE A 353 -17.40 -77.32 8.96
CA ILE A 353 -17.03 -78.69 9.30
C ILE A 353 -17.23 -79.55 8.04
N SER A 354 -16.19 -80.28 7.62
CA SER A 354 -16.26 -81.53 6.84
C SER A 354 -14.84 -82.10 6.81
N GLU A 355 -14.51 -83.12 7.60
CA GLU A 355 -14.64 -84.55 7.27
C GLU A 355 -13.94 -84.93 5.96
N SER A 356 -12.66 -85.30 6.08
CA SER A 356 -12.06 -86.55 5.59
C SER A 356 -10.57 -86.59 5.96
#